data_AF-A0A183IY44-F1
#
_entry.id   AF-A0A183IY44-F1
#
_cell.length_a   1.000
_cell.length_b   1.000
_cell.length_c   1.000
_cell.angle_alpha   90.00
_cell.angle_beta   90.00
_cell.angle_gamma   90.00
#
_symmetry.space_group_name_H-M   'P 1'
#
loop_
_entity.id
_entity.type
_entity.pdbx_description
1 polymer ?
#
loop_
_entity_poly.entity_id
_entity_poly.type
_entity_poly.pdbx_seq_one_letter_code
_entity_poly.pdbx_strand_id
1 'polypeptide(L)'
;MLVHLTEERYNMIFIELHKASSVPAPKLESHEEEEAQPEPTGDVKGRQRRGAVSAEVYSEEDIANYVKKIVPKDDDTKKALERSMCHNVLFAHLDENEKKYNYNFLR
;
A
#
# COMPACT_ATOMS: atom_id res chain seq x y z
N MET A 1 11.30 -17.63 35.25
CA MET A 1 12.51 -18.06 34.49
C MET A 1 12.29 -18.18 32.98
N LEU A 2 11.15 -17.72 32.41
CA LEU A 2 10.90 -17.70 30.95
C LEU A 2 10.96 -16.28 30.35
N VAL A 3 10.89 -15.23 31.17
CA VAL A 3 10.88 -13.82 30.72
C VAL A 3 12.30 -13.29 30.46
N HIS A 4 13.33 -13.87 31.09
CA HIS A 4 14.73 -13.48 30.84
C HIS A 4 15.28 -14.03 29.51
N LEU A 5 14.64 -15.05 28.92
CA LEU A 5 15.07 -15.66 27.65
C LEU A 5 14.59 -14.88 26.42
N THR A 6 13.66 -13.94 26.58
CA THR A 6 13.13 -13.12 25.48
C THR A 6 13.93 -11.84 25.28
N GLU A 7 14.43 -11.24 26.35
CA GLU A 7 15.24 -10.01 26.24
C GLU A 7 16.63 -10.27 25.66
N GLU A 8 17.28 -11.38 26.04
CA GLU A 8 18.58 -11.79 25.47
C GLU A 8 18.50 -12.01 23.95
N ARG A 9 17.38 -12.59 23.46
CA ARG A 9 17.15 -12.75 22.01
C ARG A 9 16.91 -11.43 21.31
N TYR A 10 16.21 -10.50 21.96
CA TYR A 10 15.91 -9.19 21.39
C TYR A 10 17.20 -8.33 21.28
N ASN A 11 18.07 -8.38 22.29
CA ASN A 11 19.37 -7.69 22.26
C ASN A 11 20.33 -8.29 21.23
N MET A 12 20.33 -9.62 21.03
CA MET A 12 21.13 -10.24 19.98
C MET A 12 20.70 -9.79 18.58
N ILE A 13 19.40 -9.78 18.29
CA ILE A 13 18.87 -9.32 17.00
C ILE A 13 19.21 -7.84 16.76
N PHE A 14 19.10 -6.99 17.79
CA PHE A 14 19.36 -5.56 17.66
C PHE A 14 20.84 -5.24 17.40
N ILE A 15 21.76 -5.99 18.03
CA ILE A 15 23.21 -5.85 17.81
C ILE A 15 23.62 -6.38 16.42
N GLU A 16 23.04 -7.50 15.97
CA GLU A 16 23.27 -8.06 14.63
C GLU A 16 22.88 -7.05 13.53
N LEU A 17 21.74 -6.37 13.71
CA LEU A 17 21.23 -5.40 12.75
C LEU A 17 22.15 -4.18 12.58
N HIS A 18 22.81 -3.74 13.65
CA HIS A 18 23.69 -2.56 13.63
C HIS A 18 25.15 -2.88 13.23
N LYS A 19 25.59 -4.14 13.31
CA LYS A 19 26.90 -4.57 12.79
C LYS A 19 26.94 -4.68 11.25
N ALA A 20 25.80 -4.90 10.60
CA ALA A 20 25.72 -5.11 9.16
C ALA A 20 25.92 -3.83 8.30
N SER A 21 26.06 -2.64 8.91
CA SER A 21 26.16 -1.36 8.18
C SER A 21 27.58 -0.76 8.12
N SER A 22 28.62 -1.54 8.36
CA SER A 22 30.02 -1.11 8.24
C SER A 22 30.71 -1.78 7.04
N VAL A 23 30.42 -1.30 5.83
CA VAL A 23 31.25 -1.61 4.64
C VAL A 23 32.33 -0.53 4.53
N PRO A 24 33.63 -0.85 4.51
CA PRO A 24 34.68 0.14 4.33
C PRO A 24 34.71 0.63 2.88
N ALA A 25 34.93 1.94 2.69
CA ALA A 25 35.01 2.59 1.38
C ALA A 25 36.16 2.00 0.54
N PRO A 26 35.96 1.67 -0.76
CA PRO A 26 37.05 1.24 -1.61
C PRO A 26 37.84 2.46 -2.10
N LYS A 27 39.15 2.34 -2.02
CA LYS A 27 40.16 3.30 -2.47
C LYS A 27 40.20 3.31 -4.00
N LEU A 28 40.07 4.49 -4.61
CA LEU A 28 40.21 4.69 -6.06
C LEU A 28 41.69 4.68 -6.44
N GLU A 29 42.13 3.62 -7.12
CA GLU A 29 43.34 3.59 -7.96
C GLU A 29 42.93 3.23 -9.40
N SER A 30 43.58 3.90 -10.33
CA SER A 30 43.34 3.96 -11.78
C SER A 30 43.79 2.70 -12.54
N HIS A 31 42.98 2.19 -13.48
CA HIS A 31 43.45 1.75 -14.82
C HIS A 31 42.30 1.46 -15.80
N GLU A 32 42.69 1.52 -17.07
CA GLU A 32 42.07 1.59 -18.41
C GLU A 32 40.90 0.68 -18.83
N GLU A 33 40.29 1.12 -19.93
CA GLU A 33 39.21 0.58 -20.77
C GLU A 33 39.26 -0.94 -21.05
N GLU A 34 38.16 -1.64 -20.77
CA GLU A 34 37.68 -2.75 -21.60
C GLU A 34 36.14 -2.80 -21.55
N GLU A 35 35.54 -2.80 -22.73
CA GLU A 35 34.12 -2.64 -22.98
C GLU A 35 33.33 -3.92 -22.66
N ALA A 36 32.58 -3.90 -21.56
CA ALA A 36 31.59 -4.94 -21.25
C ALA A 36 30.18 -4.36 -21.32
N GLN A 37 29.44 -4.72 -22.37
CA GLN A 37 28.01 -4.44 -22.48
C GLN A 37 27.26 -5.15 -21.34
N PRO A 38 26.49 -4.45 -20.47
CA PRO A 38 25.74 -5.13 -19.42
C PRO A 38 24.51 -5.84 -20.02
N GLU A 39 24.56 -7.17 -20.03
CA GLU A 39 23.41 -8.07 -20.22
C GLU A 39 22.22 -7.65 -19.32
N PRO A 40 20.95 -7.77 -19.78
CA PRO A 40 19.77 -7.27 -19.08
C PRO A 40 19.52 -8.09 -17.80
N THR A 41 20.16 -7.68 -16.71
CA THR A 41 19.93 -8.22 -15.38
C THR A 41 18.51 -7.89 -14.95
N GLY A 42 17.71 -8.94 -14.72
CA GLY A 42 16.28 -8.87 -14.45
C GLY A 42 15.93 -7.94 -13.29
N ASP A 43 14.76 -7.30 -13.40
CA ASP A 43 14.11 -6.40 -12.44
C ASP A 43 14.90 -6.14 -11.15
N VAL A 44 16.02 -5.43 -11.28
CA VAL A 44 16.67 -4.80 -10.15
C VAL A 44 15.68 -3.72 -9.75
N LYS A 45 14.83 -4.01 -8.76
CA LYS A 45 14.07 -3.01 -8.03
C LYS A 45 15.09 -2.13 -7.29
N GLY A 46 15.78 -1.28 -8.05
CA GLY A 46 16.50 -0.15 -7.51
C GLY A 46 15.54 0.70 -6.69
N ARG A 47 16.08 1.61 -5.88
CA ARG A 47 15.27 2.52 -5.07
C ARG A 47 14.40 3.40 -5.98
N GLN A 48 13.19 2.93 -6.27
CA GLN A 48 12.24 3.67 -7.09
C GLN A 48 11.69 4.83 -6.26
N ARG A 49 11.88 6.05 -6.76
CA ARG A 49 11.20 7.22 -6.18
C ARG A 49 9.70 7.04 -6.40
N ARG A 50 8.91 7.21 -5.34
CA ARG A 50 7.44 7.17 -5.41
C ARG A 50 6.94 8.50 -5.99
N GLY A 51 6.06 8.44 -6.99
CA GLY A 51 5.32 9.60 -7.50
C GLY A 51 4.19 9.99 -6.55
N ALA A 52 3.73 11.24 -6.65
CA ALA A 52 2.54 11.72 -5.93
C ALA A 52 1.26 11.39 -6.71
N VAL A 53 0.14 11.24 -5.99
CA VAL A 53 -1.21 11.05 -6.56
C VAL A 53 -2.13 12.09 -5.92
N SER A 54 -2.96 12.75 -6.74
CA SER A 54 -3.95 13.72 -6.30
C SER A 54 -5.30 13.44 -6.95
N ALA A 55 -6.37 13.54 -6.18
CA ALA A 55 -7.74 13.54 -6.68
C ALA A 55 -8.18 14.96 -7.07
N GLU A 56 -9.36 15.07 -7.68
CA GLU A 56 -10.01 16.37 -7.93
C GLU A 56 -10.48 17.04 -6.65
N VAL A 57 -10.67 18.35 -6.71
CA VAL A 57 -11.22 19.15 -5.61
C VAL A 57 -12.73 19.19 -5.75
N TYR A 58 -13.45 18.72 -4.74
CA TYR A 58 -14.91 18.86 -4.69
C TYR A 58 -15.30 20.23 -4.14
N SER A 59 -16.16 20.95 -4.87
CA SER A 59 -16.78 22.20 -4.42
C SER A 59 -18.09 21.94 -3.67
N GLU A 60 -18.55 22.93 -2.91
CA GLU A 60 -19.88 22.86 -2.25
C GLU A 60 -21.01 22.77 -3.29
N GLU A 61 -20.82 23.37 -4.46
CA GLU A 61 -21.74 23.29 -5.58
C GLU A 61 -21.83 21.85 -6.11
N ASP A 62 -20.72 21.12 -6.21
CA ASP A 62 -20.71 19.71 -6.64
C ASP A 62 -21.48 18.82 -5.66
N ILE A 63 -21.33 19.08 -4.36
CA ILE A 63 -22.03 18.35 -3.30
C ILE A 63 -23.54 18.64 -3.38
N ALA A 64 -23.91 19.91 -3.55
CA ALA A 64 -25.30 20.33 -3.62
C ALA A 64 -26.01 19.84 -4.90
N ASN A 65 -25.29 19.79 -6.01
CA ASN A 65 -25.82 19.39 -7.32
C ASN A 65 -25.76 17.87 -7.55
N TYR A 66 -25.22 17.08 -6.62
CA TYR A 66 -25.10 15.64 -6.79
C TYR A 66 -26.48 14.94 -6.76
N VAL A 67 -26.90 14.42 -7.93
CA VAL A 67 -28.12 13.62 -8.05
C VAL A 67 -27.81 12.14 -7.87
N LYS A 68 -28.31 11.57 -6.77
CA LYS A 68 -28.17 10.14 -6.45
C LYS A 68 -28.87 9.28 -7.50
N LYS A 69 -28.09 8.45 -8.20
CA LYS A 69 -28.63 7.44 -9.12
C LYS A 69 -29.00 6.18 -8.33
N ILE A 70 -30.18 5.63 -8.59
CA ILE A 70 -30.66 4.38 -7.99
C ILE A 70 -30.86 3.37 -9.12
N VAL A 71 -30.12 2.27 -9.04
CA VAL A 71 -30.33 1.09 -9.86
C VAL A 71 -31.14 0.09 -9.03
N PRO A 72 -32.33 -0.35 -9.49
CA PRO A 72 -33.11 -1.33 -8.77
C PRO A 72 -32.34 -2.66 -8.71
N LYS A 73 -32.25 -3.24 -7.51
CA LYS A 73 -31.56 -4.51 -7.25
C LYS A 73 -32.43 -5.44 -6.40
N ASP A 74 -32.31 -6.73 -6.71
CA ASP A 74 -32.88 -7.81 -5.91
C ASP A 74 -32.14 -7.94 -4.58
N ASP A 75 -32.83 -8.46 -3.57
CA ASP A 75 -32.29 -8.53 -2.21
C ASP A 75 -31.11 -9.50 -2.08
N ASP A 76 -31.07 -10.54 -2.90
CA ASP A 76 -29.93 -11.47 -2.95
C ASP A 76 -28.67 -10.77 -3.49
N THR A 77 -28.84 -9.92 -4.50
CA THR A 77 -27.74 -9.12 -5.06
C THR A 77 -27.23 -8.09 -4.05
N LYS A 78 -28.12 -7.43 -3.30
CA LYS A 78 -27.72 -6.49 -2.23
C LYS A 78 -26.88 -7.18 -1.16
N LYS A 79 -27.33 -8.35 -0.69
CA LYS A 79 -26.59 -9.15 0.32
C LYS A 79 -25.24 -9.62 -0.19
N ALA A 80 -25.15 -10.02 -1.46
CA ALA A 80 -23.88 -10.42 -2.07
C ALA A 80 -22.89 -9.25 -2.13
N LEU A 81 -23.35 -8.08 -2.55
CA LEU A 81 -22.53 -6.86 -2.57
C LEU A 81 -22.07 -6.45 -1.17
N GLU A 82 -22.97 -6.46 -0.20
CA GLU A 82 -22.67 -6.14 1.19
C GLU A 82 -21.55 -7.04 1.77
N ARG A 83 -21.64 -8.35 1.55
CA ARG A 83 -20.58 -9.30 1.95
C ARG A 83 -19.26 -9.05 1.24
N SER A 84 -19.29 -8.66 -0.04
CA SER A 84 -18.07 -8.40 -0.80
C SER A 84 -17.36 -7.11 -0.36
N MET A 85 -18.11 -6.13 0.16
CA MET A 85 -17.60 -4.81 0.54
C MET A 85 -17.12 -4.75 1.99
N CYS A 86 -17.63 -5.60 2.88
CA CYS A 86 -17.39 -5.45 4.32
C CYS A 86 -15.91 -5.58 4.76
N HIS A 87 -15.07 -6.24 3.96
CA HIS A 87 -13.63 -6.38 4.25
C HIS A 87 -12.76 -5.29 3.61
N ASN A 88 -13.34 -4.43 2.77
CA ASN A 88 -12.61 -3.37 2.11
C ASN A 88 -12.63 -2.09 2.98
N VAL A 89 -11.45 -1.51 3.17
CA VAL A 89 -11.23 -0.34 4.05
C VAL A 89 -12.09 0.87 3.67
N LEU A 90 -12.44 1.01 2.38
CA LEU A 90 -13.27 2.12 1.89
C LEU A 90 -14.73 2.03 2.37
N PHE A 91 -15.19 0.84 2.81
CA PHE A 91 -16.57 0.62 3.27
C PHE A 91 -16.67 0.25 4.76
N ALA A 92 -15.53 0.04 5.44
CA ALA A 92 -15.47 -0.44 6.82
C ALA A 92 -16.11 0.53 7.82
N HIS A 93 -16.09 1.82 7.53
CA HIS A 93 -16.54 2.90 8.42
C HIS A 93 -17.85 3.56 7.97
N LEU A 94 -18.56 2.95 7.03
CA LEU A 94 -19.84 3.46 6.57
C LEU A 94 -20.99 2.99 7.46
N ASP A 95 -21.92 3.89 7.73
CA ASP A 95 -23.17 3.56 8.42
C ASP A 95 -24.13 2.80 7.48
N GLU A 96 -25.18 2.18 8.03
CA GLU A 96 -26.13 1.37 7.26
C GLU A 96 -26.79 2.14 6.11
N ASN A 97 -27.11 3.42 6.33
CA ASN A 97 -27.68 4.29 5.30
C ASN A 97 -26.71 4.53 4.14
N GLU A 98 -25.43 4.75 4.45
CA GLU A 98 -24.37 4.99 3.45
C GLU A 98 -24.05 3.73 2.67
N LYS A 99 -23.98 2.58 3.35
CA LYS A 99 -23.87 1.27 2.71
C LYS A 99 -25.01 1.03 1.73
N LYS A 100 -26.24 1.38 2.13
CA LYS A 100 -27.42 1.32 1.27
C LYS A 100 -27.32 2.17 0.03
N TYR A 101 -26.79 3.38 0.14
CA TYR A 101 -26.56 4.20 -1.04
C TYR A 101 -25.52 3.59 -1.99
N ASN A 102 -24.42 3.05 -1.45
CA ASN A 102 -23.35 2.48 -2.25
C ASN A 102 -23.81 1.28 -3.09
N TYR A 103 -24.49 0.29 -2.50
CA TYR A 103 -24.94 -0.87 -3.31
C TYR A 103 -26.09 -0.52 -4.27
N ASN A 104 -26.90 0.51 -4.00
CA ASN A 104 -27.95 0.95 -4.93
C ASN A 104 -27.39 1.72 -6.15
N PHE A 105 -26.21 2.33 -6.02
CA PHE A 105 -25.57 3.09 -7.10
C PHE A 105 -24.78 2.19 -8.08
N LEU A 106 -24.24 1.08 -7.58
CA LEU A 106 -23.40 0.18 -8.37
C LEU A 106 -24.23 -0.51 -9.46
N ARG A 107 -23.67 -0.64 -10.67
CA ARG A 107 -24.32 -1.35 -11.78
C ARG A 107 -24.05 -2.85 -11.66
#